data_AF-A0A938PQG5-F1
#
_entry.id   AF-A0A938PQG5-F1
#
_cell.length_a   1.000
_cell.length_b   1.000
_cell.length_c   1.000
_cell.angle_alpha   90.00
_cell.angle_beta   90.00
_cell.angle_gamma   90.00
#
_symmetry.space_group_name_H-M   'P 1'
#
loop_
_entity.id
_entity.type
_entity.pdbx_description
1 polymer ?
#
loop_
_entity_poly.entity_id
_entity_poly.type
_entity_poly.pdbx_seq_one_letter_code
_entity_poly.pdbx_strand_id
1 'polypeptide(L)'
;MNLIDLLAGSQNNPAVTQLARQFGLNPEQIRDVIGQVAPALGQGLARNTAAAGGLDSLINALQKGGRSRYVDQPDSLGQADTV
;
A
#
# COMPACT_ATOMS: atom_id res chain seq x y z
N MET A 1 9.70 -10.85 5.14
CA MET A 1 8.65 -9.97 5.70
C MET A 1 7.97 -9.29 4.53
N ASN A 2 6.72 -9.61 4.26
CA ASN A 2 6.03 -9.18 3.04
C ASN A 2 5.46 -7.76 3.23
N LEU A 3 5.33 -6.96 2.16
CA LEU A 3 4.72 -5.62 2.22
C LEU A 3 3.30 -5.68 2.81
N ILE A 4 2.60 -6.78 2.58
CA ILE A 4 1.28 -7.05 3.12
C ILE A 4 1.34 -7.25 4.64
N ASP A 5 2.37 -7.92 5.18
CA ASP A 5 2.58 -8.01 6.64
C ASP A 5 2.90 -6.65 7.25
N LEU A 6 3.49 -5.74 6.47
CA LEU A 6 3.83 -4.39 6.90
C LEU A 6 2.59 -3.47 6.92
N LEU A 7 1.62 -3.72 6.03
CA LEU A 7 0.33 -3.02 5.98
C LEU A 7 -0.70 -3.62 6.96
N ALA A 8 -0.72 -4.93 7.11
CA ALA A 8 -1.59 -5.68 8.02
C ALA A 8 -1.01 -5.80 9.44
N GLY A 9 0.25 -5.44 9.63
CA GLY A 9 0.96 -5.44 10.90
C GLY A 9 0.22 -4.58 11.92
N SER A 10 -0.34 -5.26 12.93
CA SER A 10 -1.28 -4.74 13.91
C SER A 10 -0.73 -3.69 14.89
N GLN A 11 0.55 -3.32 14.80
CA GLN A 11 1.24 -2.72 15.93
C GLN A 11 1.09 -1.20 16.08
N ASN A 12 0.77 -0.43 15.03
CA ASN A 12 0.35 0.99 15.05
C ASN A 12 0.61 1.61 13.69
N ASN A 13 -0.38 1.64 12.79
CA ASN A 13 -0.17 2.23 11.47
C ASN A 13 -0.94 3.56 11.33
N PRO A 14 -0.25 4.72 11.45
CA PRO A 14 -0.80 6.05 11.13
C PRO A 14 -1.53 6.08 9.78
N ALA A 15 -1.12 5.26 8.82
CA ALA A 15 -1.75 5.13 7.52
C ALA A 15 -3.20 4.62 7.58
N VAL A 16 -3.50 3.65 8.45
CA VAL A 16 -4.89 3.13 8.61
C VAL A 16 -5.80 4.21 9.19
N THR A 17 -5.31 4.95 10.19
CA THR A 17 -6.04 6.08 10.78
C THR A 17 -6.23 7.22 9.77
N GLN A 18 -5.23 7.47 8.92
CA GLN A 18 -5.32 8.49 7.87
C GLN A 18 -6.33 8.10 6.77
N LEU A 19 -6.30 6.85 6.32
CA LEU A 19 -7.27 6.30 5.38
C LEU A 19 -8.69 6.34 5.96
N ALA A 20 -8.85 5.94 7.22
CA ALA A 20 -10.12 6.02 7.93
C ALA A 20 -10.69 7.45 7.91
N ARG A 21 -9.87 8.46 8.23
CA ARG A 21 -10.26 9.87 8.14
C ARG A 21 -10.61 10.31 6.71
N GLN A 22 -9.80 9.92 5.73
CA GLN A 22 -9.98 10.31 4.33
C GLN A 22 -11.29 9.78 3.74
N PHE A 23 -11.63 8.52 4.07
CA PHE A 23 -12.81 7.85 3.54
C PHE A 23 -14.04 7.96 4.46
N GLY A 24 -13.92 8.62 5.61
CA GLY A 24 -14.99 8.72 6.60
C GLY A 24 -15.39 7.37 7.20
N LEU A 25 -14.47 6.39 7.19
CA LEU A 25 -14.67 5.04 7.70
C LEU A 25 -14.00 4.89 9.06
N ASN A 26 -14.44 3.91 9.86
CA ASN A 26 -13.73 3.59 11.08
C ASN A 26 -12.48 2.73 10.78
N PRO A 27 -11.47 2.71 11.68
CA PRO A 27 -10.25 1.94 11.45
C PRO A 27 -10.47 0.43 11.28
N GLU A 28 -11.52 -0.14 11.86
CA GLU A 28 -11.87 -1.56 11.71
C GLU A 28 -12.35 -1.89 10.30
N GLN A 29 -13.23 -1.06 9.73
CA GLN A 29 -13.71 -1.18 8.35
C GLN A 29 -12.57 -1.09 7.34
N ILE A 30 -11.61 -0.18 7.56
CA ILE A 30 -10.41 -0.10 6.72
C ILE A 30 -9.57 -1.37 6.82
N ARG A 31 -9.41 -1.95 8.02
CA ARG A 31 -8.69 -3.22 8.20
C ARG A 31 -9.38 -4.37 7.47
N ASP A 32 -10.70 -4.43 7.52
CA ASP A 32 -11.48 -5.45 6.80
C ASP A 32 -11.31 -5.32 5.29
N VAL A 33 -11.38 -4.10 4.75
CA VAL A 33 -11.15 -3.83 3.33
C VAL A 33 -9.72 -4.24 2.92
N ILE A 34 -8.71 -3.85 3.71
CA ILE A 34 -7.32 -4.25 3.46
C ILE A 34 -7.20 -5.79 3.44
N GLY A 35 -7.82 -6.46 4.41
CA GLY A 35 -7.84 -7.93 4.49
C GLY A 35 -8.47 -8.60 3.27
N GLN A 36 -9.53 -8.01 2.70
CA GLN A 36 -10.19 -8.53 1.50
C GLN A 36 -9.38 -8.30 0.22
N VAL A 37 -8.64 -7.19 0.13
CA VAL A 37 -7.90 -6.81 -1.08
C VAL A 37 -6.47 -7.37 -1.10
N ALA A 38 -5.88 -7.63 0.07
CA ALA A 38 -4.50 -8.13 0.21
C ALA A 38 -4.21 -9.42 -0.61
N PRO A 39 -5.09 -10.44 -0.66
CA PRO A 39 -4.84 -11.64 -1.46
C PRO A 39 -4.71 -11.34 -2.95
N ALA A 40 -5.57 -10.49 -3.51
CA ALA A 40 -5.53 -10.12 -4.92
C ALA A 40 -4.27 -9.32 -5.27
N LEU A 41 -3.85 -8.41 -4.38
CA LEU A 41 -2.58 -7.69 -4.52
C LEU A 41 -1.38 -8.63 -4.46
N GLY A 42 -1.38 -9.58 -3.52
CA GLY A 42 -0.32 -10.59 -3.40
C GLY A 42 -0.23 -11.48 -4.65
N GLN A 43 -1.37 -11.91 -5.21
CA GLN A 43 -1.42 -12.66 -6.47
C GLN A 43 -0.91 -11.84 -7.66
N GLY A 44 -1.31 -10.56 -7.76
CA GLY A 44 -0.83 -9.65 -8.79
C GLY A 44 0.68 -9.42 -8.69
N LEU A 45 1.22 -9.25 -7.49
CA LEU A 45 2.65 -9.11 -7.26
C LEU A 45 3.40 -10.39 -7.65
N ALA A 46 2.94 -11.55 -7.18
CA ALA A 46 3.54 -12.85 -7.52
C ALA A 46 3.55 -13.09 -9.05
N ARG A 47 2.46 -12.72 -9.74
CA ARG A 47 2.38 -12.79 -11.21
C ARG A 47 3.39 -11.86 -11.89
N ASN A 48 3.55 -10.63 -11.40
CA ASN A 48 4.55 -9.70 -11.95
C ASN A 48 5.97 -10.20 -11.69
N THR A 49 6.29 -10.74 -10.52
CA THR A 49 7.63 -11.26 -10.23
C THR A 49 7.94 -12.57 -10.97
N ALA A 50 6.93 -13.37 -11.30
CA ALA A 50 7.10 -14.61 -12.06
C ALA A 50 7.21 -14.41 -13.58
N ALA A 51 6.81 -13.24 -14.09
CA ALA A 51 6.97 -12.90 -15.50
C ALA A 51 8.44 -12.58 -15.82
N ALA A 52 8.91 -12.99 -17.01
CA ALA A 52 10.25 -12.65 -17.47
C ALA A 52 10.44 -11.13 -17.52
N GLY A 53 11.44 -10.60 -16.81
CA GLY A 53 11.68 -9.15 -16.67
C GLY A 53 10.65 -8.38 -15.83
N GLY A 54 9.70 -9.07 -15.18
CA GLY A 54 8.65 -8.42 -14.42
C GLY A 54 9.10 -7.88 -13.07
N LEU A 55 10.16 -8.44 -12.46
CA LEU A 55 10.81 -7.85 -11.30
C LEU A 55 11.49 -6.51 -11.65
N ASP A 56 12.21 -6.45 -12.77
CA ASP A 56 12.83 -5.19 -13.25
C ASP A 56 11.77 -4.14 -13.59
N SER A 57 10.67 -4.57 -14.18
CA SER A 57 9.52 -3.70 -14.48
C SER A 57 8.88 -3.15 -13.20
N LEU A 58 8.74 -4.00 -12.16
CA LEU A 58 8.25 -3.58 -10.86
C LEU A 58 9.21 -2.58 -10.18
N ILE A 59 10.51 -2.86 -10.17
CA ILE A 59 11.53 -1.97 -9.61
C ILE A 59 11.49 -0.61 -10.33
N ASN A 60 11.43 -0.61 -11.66
CA ASN A 60 11.29 0.61 -12.45
C ASN A 60 10.01 1.39 -12.13
N ALA A 61 8.87 0.71 -11.93
CA ALA A 61 7.61 1.35 -11.56
C ALA A 61 7.66 1.97 -10.15
N LEU A 62 8.33 1.32 -9.20
CA LEU A 62 8.55 1.84 -7.85
C LEU A 62 9.48 3.07 -7.87
N GLN A 63 10.55 3.02 -8.67
CA GLN A 63 11.48 4.14 -8.86
C GLN A 63 10.82 5.33 -9.56
N LYS A 64 10.07 5.11 -10.64
CA LYS A 64 9.34 6.17 -11.37
C LYS A 64 8.19 6.75 -10.57
N GLY A 65 7.59 6.00 -9.66
CA GLY A 65 6.44 6.44 -8.89
C GLY A 65 6.72 7.58 -7.89
N GLY A 66 7.98 7.95 -7.64
CA GLY A 66 8.33 9.11 -6.79
C GLY A 66 7.78 9.06 -5.36
N ARG A 67 7.42 7.87 -4.87
CA ARG A 67 6.66 7.66 -3.62
C ARG A 67 7.50 7.69 -2.35
N SER A 68 8.82 7.90 -2.45
CA SER A 68 9.71 8.11 -1.29
C SER A 68 9.22 9.23 -0.39
N ARG A 69 8.67 10.31 -0.96
CA ARG A 69 8.09 11.45 -0.21
C ARG A 69 6.99 11.04 0.79
N TYR A 70 6.22 9.99 0.52
CA TYR A 70 5.14 9.54 1.40
C TYR A 70 5.65 8.68 2.55
N VAL A 71 6.81 8.03 2.36
CA VAL A 71 7.50 7.28 3.41
C VAL A 71 8.15 8.25 4.39
N ASP A 72 8.75 9.33 3.88
CA ASP A 72 9.40 10.36 4.68
C ASP A 72 8.39 11.34 5.31
N GLN A 73 7.24 11.56 4.66
CA GLN A 73 6.19 12.50 5.10
C GLN A 73 4.80 11.85 5.02
N PRO A 74 4.45 10.99 5.99
CA PRO A 74 3.16 10.30 6.01
C PRO A 74 1.93 11.22 6.04
N ASP A 75 2.07 12.47 6.52
CA ASP A 75 0.98 13.46 6.49
C ASP A 75 0.55 13.87 5.06
N SER A 76 1.43 13.67 4.07
CA SER A 76 1.13 14.00 2.66
C SER A 76 0.23 12.97 1.95
N LEU A 77 -0.03 11.82 2.57
CA LEU A 77 -0.89 10.75 2.03
C LEU A 77 -2.35 11.19 1.78
N GLY A 78 -2.81 12.29 2.37
CA GLY A 78 -4.17 12.80 2.20
C GLY A 78 -4.35 13.87 1.12
N GLN A 79 -3.28 14.30 0.44
CA GLN A 79 -3.37 15.34 -0.60
C GLN A 79 -3.85 14.75 -1.92
N ALA A 80 -4.74 15.47 -2.62
CA ALA A 80 -5.43 15.05 -3.83
C ALA A 80 -4.50 14.67 -5.02
N ASP A 81 -3.20 14.96 -4.94
CA ASP A 81 -2.18 14.54 -5.92
C ASP A 81 -1.76 13.06 -5.78
N THR A 82 -2.45 12.27 -4.94
CA THR A 82 -2.15 10.85 -4.68
C THR A 82 -2.90 9.86 -5.58
N VAL A 83 -3.78 10.33 -6.47
CA VAL A 83 -4.57 9.47 -7.39
C VAL A 83 -4.05 9.45 -8.82
#